data_AF-A0A660SW82-F1
#
_entry.id   AF-A0A660SW82-F1
#
_cell.length_a   1.000
_cell.length_b   1.000
_cell.length_c   1.000
_cell.angle_alpha   90.00
_cell.angle_beta   90.00
_cell.angle_gamma   90.00
#
_symmetry.space_group_name_H-M   'P 1'
#
loop_
_entity.id
_entity.type
_entity.pdbx_description
1 polymer ?
#
loop_
_entity_poly.entity_id
_entity_poly.type
_entity_poly.pdbx_seq_one_letter_code
_entity_poly.pdbx_strand_id
1 'polypeptide(L)' 'EIFSKVDPQNAEYAMELFRSLNLQVMVVTPLDNIRLVENYINSVHFVERGSGDISRVHDITIEEVRRHRGDSQVEKQ' A
#
# COMPACT_ATOMS: atom_id res chain seq x y z
N GLU A 1 10.34 -7.22 6.08
CA GLU A 1 8.91 -6.99 5.80
C GLU A 1 8.10 -7.41 7.02
N ILE A 2 7.41 -6.47 7.67
CA ILE A 2 6.56 -6.79 8.84
C ILE A 2 5.22 -7.38 8.39
N PHE A 3 4.76 -7.09 7.18
CA PHE A 3 3.41 -7.46 6.73
C PHE A 3 3.35 -8.64 5.76
N SER A 4 4.46 -9.05 5.14
CA SER A 4 4.46 -10.11 4.11
C SER A 4 4.32 -11.54 4.66
N LYS A 5 4.48 -11.72 5.99
CA LYS A 5 4.37 -13.02 6.68
C LYS A 5 3.33 -13.03 7.79
N VAL A 6 2.62 -11.92 7.97
CA VAL A 6 1.72 -11.72 9.10
C VAL A 6 0.29 -11.89 8.60
N ASP A 7 -0.51 -12.64 9.36
CA ASP A 7 -1.95 -12.79 9.13
C ASP A 7 -2.61 -11.40 8.95
N PRO A 8 -3.50 -11.21 7.96
CA PRO A 8 -4.26 -9.98 7.79
C PRO A 8 -4.82 -9.39 9.08
N GLN A 9 -5.31 -10.23 10.02
CA GLN A 9 -5.86 -9.79 11.30
C GLN A 9 -4.80 -9.14 12.20
N ASN A 10 -3.61 -9.72 12.28
CA ASN A 10 -2.52 -9.20 13.10
C ASN A 10 -1.99 -7.87 12.55
N ALA A 11 -1.98 -7.73 11.23
CA ALA A 11 -1.56 -6.52 10.58
C ALA A 11 -2.59 -5.39 10.72
N GLU A 12 -3.88 -5.70 10.64
CA GLU A 12 -4.95 -4.75 10.94
C GLU A 12 -4.87 -4.26 12.39
N TYR A 13 -4.68 -5.18 13.34
CA TYR A 13 -4.46 -4.82 14.74
C TYR A 13 -3.25 -3.90 14.94
N ALA A 14 -2.13 -4.17 14.27
CA ALA A 14 -0.94 -3.32 14.34
C ALA A 14 -1.23 -1.90 13.81
N MET A 15 -1.96 -1.75 12.71
CA MET A 15 -2.31 -0.45 12.15
C MET A 15 -3.25 0.34 13.07
N GLU A 16 -4.25 -0.31 13.66
CA GLU A 16 -5.13 0.32 14.66
C GLU A 16 -4.35 0.75 15.91
N LEU A 17 -3.39 -0.07 16.38
CA LEU A 17 -2.52 0.30 17.47
C LEU A 17 -1.69 1.55 17.14
N PHE A 18 -1.04 1.60 15.96
CA PHE A 18 -0.26 2.77 15.55
C PHE A 18 -1.11 4.04 15.45
N ARG A 19 -2.35 3.92 14.98
CA ARG A 19 -3.33 5.02 14.97
C ARG A 19 -3.66 5.48 16.39
N SER A 20 -3.94 4.57 17.31
CA SER A 20 -4.27 4.88 18.71
C SER A 20 -3.12 5.58 19.45
N LEU A 21 -1.88 5.28 19.07
CA LEU A 21 -0.67 5.89 19.61
C LEU A 21 -0.26 7.17 18.88
N ASN A 22 -1.02 7.57 17.85
CA ASN A 22 -0.75 8.74 17.02
C ASN A 22 0.65 8.73 16.40
N LEU A 23 1.09 7.57 15.90
CA LEU A 23 2.40 7.40 15.27
C LEU A 23 2.33 7.65 13.76
N GLN A 24 3.37 8.29 13.22
CA GLN A 24 3.60 8.33 11.78
C GLN A 24 4.28 7.03 11.34
N VAL A 25 3.70 6.34 10.36
CA VAL A 25 4.19 5.04 9.87
C VAL A 25 4.46 5.12 8.37
N MET A 26 5.60 4.58 7.94
CA MET A 26 5.92 4.37 6.52
C MET A 26 6.00 2.87 6.26
N VAL A 27 5.13 2.36 5.39
CA VAL A 27 5.05 0.94 5.05
C VAL A 27 5.66 0.71 3.67
N VAL A 28 6.61 -0.22 3.60
CA VAL A 28 7.18 -0.71 2.33
C VAL A 28 6.63 -2.11 2.07
N THR A 29 5.87 -2.24 0.99
CA THR A 29 5.23 -3.50 0.58
C THR A 29 5.27 -3.65 -0.94
N PRO A 30 5.31 -4.89 -1.47
CA PRO A 30 4.95 -5.15 -2.86
C PRO A 30 3.56 -4.57 -3.20
N LEU A 31 3.38 -4.12 -4.45
CA LEU A 31 2.21 -3.37 -4.92
C LEU A 31 0.88 -4.13 -4.73
N ASP A 32 0.91 -5.45 -4.86
CA ASP A 32 -0.24 -6.36 -4.73
C ASP A 32 -0.76 -6.52 -3.28
N ASN A 33 0.05 -6.11 -2.29
CA ASN A 33 -0.25 -6.25 -0.86
C ASN A 33 -0.68 -4.94 -0.18
N ILE A 34 -0.89 -3.85 -0.94
CA ILE A 34 -1.26 -2.54 -0.38
C ILE A 34 -2.62 -2.52 0.35
N ARG A 35 -3.52 -3.47 0.05
CA ARG A 35 -4.91 -3.49 0.56
C ARG A 35 -5.01 -3.41 2.08
N LEU A 36 -4.06 -4.03 2.76
CA LEU A 36 -4.01 -4.13 4.21
C LEU A 36 -3.83 -2.76 4.87
N VAL A 37 -3.12 -1.85 4.20
CA VAL A 37 -2.76 -0.53 4.72
C VAL A 37 -3.54 0.60 4.05
N GLU A 38 -4.28 0.30 2.98
CA GLU A 38 -5.02 1.26 2.14
C GLU A 38 -5.97 2.17 2.92
N ASN A 39 -6.56 1.67 4.02
CA ASN A 39 -7.47 2.44 4.89
C ASN A 39 -6.74 3.34 5.91
N TYR A 40 -5.43 3.17 6.06
CA TYR A 40 -4.62 3.80 7.12
C TYR A 40 -3.56 4.76 6.59
N ILE A 41 -3.35 4.81 5.27
CA ILE A 41 -2.31 5.62 4.62
C ILE A 41 -2.90 6.86 3.96
N ASN A 42 -2.10 7.94 3.93
CA ASN A 42 -2.49 9.23 3.37
C ASN A 42 -1.83 9.52 2.02
N SER A 43 -0.77 8.79 1.67
CA SER A 43 -0.02 8.92 0.40
C SER A 43 0.55 7.57 -0.01
N VAL A 44 0.78 7.40 -1.31
CA VAL A 44 1.43 6.21 -1.88
C VAL A 44 2.57 6.65 -2.81
N HIS A 45 3.73 6.02 -2.64
CA HIS A 45 4.88 6.23 -3.52
C HIS A 45 5.23 4.90 -4.18
N PHE A 46 5.05 4.83 -5.50
CA PHE A 46 5.39 3.65 -6.27
C PHE A 46 6.83 3.75 -6.77
N VAL A 47 7.63 2.74 -6.47
CA VAL A 47 9.02 2.66 -6.94
C VAL A 47 9.10 1.61 -8.04
N GLU A 48 9.48 2.04 -9.24
CA GLU A 48 9.79 1.15 -10.34
C GLU A 48 11.27 1.20 -10.66
N ARG A 49 11.78 0.08 -11.20
CA ARG A 49 13.09 0.05 -11.82
C ARG A 49 12.92 0.44 -13.29
N GLY A 50 13.48 1.59 -13.67
CA GLY A 50 13.53 2.04 -15.05
C GLY A 50 14.54 1.26 -15.89
N SER A 51 14.90 1.80 -17.05
CA SER A 51 15.95 1.23 -17.90
C SER A 51 17.30 1.24 -17.18
N GLY A 52 17.93 0.08 -17.05
CA GLY A 52 19.21 -0.07 -16.34
C GLY A 52 19.05 -0.10 -14.82
N ASP A 53 19.98 0.53 -14.10
CA ASP A 53 20.05 0.56 -12.63
C ASP A 53 19.40 1.80 -11.99
N ILE A 54 18.45 2.43 -12.69
CA ILE A 54 17.81 3.66 -12.24
C ILE A 54 16.45 3.33 -11.63
N SER A 55 16.28 3.59 -10.33
CA SER A 55 14.98 3.58 -9.67
C SER A 55 14.25 4.91 -9.90
N ARG A 56 12.96 4.85 -10.24
CA ARG A 56 12.07 6.01 -10.35
C ARG A 56 10.99 5.92 -9.29
N VAL A 57 10.66 7.05 -8.68
CA VAL A 57 9.60 7.17 -7.69
C VAL A 57 8.47 7.98 -8.32
N HIS A 58 7.26 7.43 -8.22
CA HIS A 58 6.03 8.06 -8.68
C HIS A 58 5.13 8.31 -7.47
N ASP A 59 4.69 9.55 -7.33
CA ASP A 59 3.69 9.91 -6.33
C ASP A 59 2.31 9.56 -6.90
N ILE A 60 1.57 8.71 -6.18
CA ILE A 60 0.23 8.28 -6.57
C ILE A 60 -0.73 8.63 -5.45
N THR A 61 -1.84 9.24 -5.82
CA THR A 61 -2.90 9.55 -4.84
C THR A 61 -3.62 8.27 -4.42
N ILE A 62 -4.14 8.24 -3.19
CA ILE A 62 -4.92 7.09 -2.71
C ILE A 62 -6.19 6.89 -3.57
N GLU A 63 -6.74 7.98 -4.12
CA GLU A 63 -7.86 7.96 -5.06
C GLU A 63 -7.51 7.25 -6.37
N GLU A 64 -6.31 7.49 -6.92
CA GLU A 64 -5.84 6.79 -8.12
C GLU A 64 -5.62 5.31 -7.85
N VAL A 65 -5.08 4.94 -6.69
CA VAL A 65 -4.95 3.53 -6.28
C VAL A 65 -6.33 2.86 -6.24
N ARG A 66 -7.33 3.53 -5.64
CA ARG A 66 -8.71 3.04 -5.58
C ARG A 66 -9.36 2.93 -6.97
N ARG A 67 -9.12 3.90 -7.86
CA ARG A 67 -9.67 3.92 -9.22
C ARG A 67 -9.14 2.76 -10.07
N HIS A 68 -7.82 2.58 -10.13
CA HIS A 68 -7.20 1.48 -10.89
C HIS A 68 -7.68 0.09 -10.40
N ARG A 69 -8.07 -0.03 -9.12
CA ARG A 69 -8.69 -1.25 -8.59
C ARG A 69 -10.15 -1.42 -8.99
N GLY A 70 -10.94 -0.34 -9.03
CA GLY A 70 -12.32 -0.38 -9.52
C GLY A 70 -12.38 -0.93 -10.94
N ASP A 71 -11.47 -0.48 -11.81
CA ASP A 71 -11.39 -0.91 -13.20
C ASP A 71 -10.93 -2.39 -13.33
N SER A 72 -10.03 -2.85 -12.44
CA SER A 72 -9.56 -4.24 -12.40
C SER A 72 -10.62 -5.26 -11.93
N GLN A 73 -11.75 -4.81 -11.36
CA GLN A 73 -12.87 -5.70 -10.99
C GLN A 73 -13.97 -5.77 -12.06
N VAL A 74 -13.99 -4.85 -13.02
CA VAL A 74 -14.98 -4.82 -14.11
C VAL A 74 -14.58 -5.74 -15.27
N GLU A 75 -13.29 -6.03 -15.45
CA GLU A 75 -12.80 -6.94 -16.52
C GLU A 75 -12.88 -8.45 -16.18
N LYS A 76 -13.53 -8.84 -15.07
CA LYS A 76 -13.80 -10.24 -14.72
C LYS A 76 -15.29 -10.57 -14.66
N GLN A 77 -16.03 -10.22 -15.71
CA GLN A 77 -17.34 -10.82 -16.03
C GLN A 77 -17.34 -11.42 -17.43
#